data_AF-A0A2T5IKZ9-F1
#
_entry.id   AF-A0A2T5IKZ9-F1
#
_cell.length_a   1.000
_cell.length_b   1.000
_cell.length_c   1.000
_cell.angle_alpha   90.00
_cell.angle_beta   90.00
_cell.angle_gamma   90.00
#
_symmetry.space_group_name_H-M   'P 1'
#
loop_
_entity.id
_entity.type
_entity.pdbx_description
1 polymer ?
#
loop_
_entity_poly.entity_id
_entity_poly.type
_entity_poly.pdbx_seq_one_letter_code
_entity_poly.pdbx_strand_id
1 'polypeptide(L)'
;MGEYNNFNYDFIERTLKILKAYHGPYGVTQMINCAVGLLVLPQQKLAHQLPITDVDDSGEFGIYKSNIRKCRGDYSFNNVLRHVRNGIVHGHITQVSTRDGEIESIKIEDFYRGQKTFEIVVMPNQLEQFAIYTAEAILASRL
;
A
#
# COMPACT_ATOMS: atom_id res chain seq x y z
N MET A 1 -20.92 16.64 13.57
CA MET A 1 -20.30 15.77 12.55
C MET A 1 -21.27 15.71 11.38
N GLY A 2 -20.85 16.15 10.19
CA GLY A 2 -21.69 16.06 8.99
C GLY A 2 -21.76 14.62 8.49
N GLU A 3 -22.89 14.26 7.88
CA GLU A 3 -23.07 12.97 7.21
C GLU A 3 -22.16 12.93 5.97
N TYR A 4 -21.41 11.84 5.79
CA TYR A 4 -20.57 11.66 4.61
C TYR A 4 -21.46 11.26 3.43
N ASN A 5 -21.44 12.04 2.34
CA ASN A 5 -22.18 11.71 1.13
C ASN A 5 -21.63 10.43 0.47
N ASN A 6 -20.32 10.18 0.60
CA ASN A 6 -19.72 8.91 0.22
C ASN A 6 -18.46 8.61 1.06
N PHE A 7 -18.68 8.03 2.25
CA PHE A 7 -17.65 7.76 3.26
C PHE A 7 -16.36 7.17 2.68
N ASN A 8 -16.46 6.23 1.74
CA ASN A 8 -15.29 5.55 1.19
C ASN A 8 -14.35 6.52 0.46
N TYR A 9 -14.88 7.35 -0.43
CA TYR A 9 -14.08 8.32 -1.19
C TYR A 9 -13.61 9.46 -0.30
N ASP A 10 -14.47 9.96 0.58
CA ASP A 10 -14.12 11.05 1.50
C ASP A 10 -12.99 10.61 2.45
N PHE A 11 -13.01 9.36 2.90
CA PHE A 11 -11.95 8.77 3.71
C PHE A 11 -10.63 8.64 2.92
N ILE A 12 -10.67 8.12 1.69
CA ILE A 12 -9.48 8.01 0.82
C ILE A 12 -8.89 9.38 0.56
N GLU A 13 -9.70 10.35 0.13
CA GLU A 13 -9.26 11.70 -0.23
C GLU A 13 -8.60 12.40 0.96
N ARG A 14 -9.23 12.35 2.15
CA ARG A 14 -8.67 12.95 3.36
C ARG A 14 -7.37 12.26 3.79
N THR A 15 -7.33 10.94 3.73
CA THR A 15 -6.13 10.18 4.13
C THR A 15 -4.97 10.43 3.18
N LEU A 16 -5.23 10.56 1.87
CA LEU A 16 -4.25 10.95 0.86
C LEU A 16 -3.71 12.36 1.10
N LYS A 17 -4.59 13.32 1.44
CA LYS A 17 -4.19 14.68 1.81
C LYS A 17 -3.28 14.69 3.05
N ILE A 18 -3.59 13.88 4.07
CA ILE A 18 -2.75 13.74 5.27
C ILE A 18 -1.37 13.16 4.90
N LEU A 19 -1.34 12.09 4.09
CA LEU A 19 -0.09 11.47 3.65
C LEU A 19 0.82 12.48 2.96
N LYS A 20 0.29 13.21 1.97
CA LYS A 20 1.06 14.20 1.18
C LYS A 20 1.50 15.43 1.96
N ALA A 21 0.78 15.83 3.00
CA ALA A 21 1.05 17.06 3.76
C ALA A 21 1.91 16.83 5.01
N TYR A 22 2.15 15.57 5.41
CA TYR A 22 2.84 15.28 6.66
C TYR A 22 4.37 15.40 6.51
N HIS A 23 4.96 16.35 7.23
CA HIS A 23 6.41 16.57 7.31
C HIS A 23 6.94 16.46 8.75
N GLY A 24 6.22 15.75 9.62
CA GLY A 24 6.57 15.62 11.03
C GLY A 24 7.57 14.48 11.33
N PRO A 25 7.95 14.30 12.61
CA PRO A 25 9.00 13.35 13.02
C PRO A 25 8.62 11.87 12.85
N TYR A 26 7.34 11.56 12.64
CA TYR A 26 6.84 10.19 12.51
C TYR A 26 6.73 9.75 11.05
N GLY A 27 7.56 10.27 10.13
CA GLY A 27 7.40 10.12 8.68
C GLY A 27 7.01 8.71 8.22
N VAL A 28 7.83 7.70 8.53
CA VAL A 28 7.58 6.31 8.09
C VAL A 28 6.38 5.68 8.81
N THR A 29 6.22 5.87 10.12
CA THR A 29 5.10 5.26 10.86
C THR A 29 3.76 5.92 10.49
N GLN A 30 3.72 7.23 10.27
CA GLN A 30 2.57 7.95 9.75
C GLN A 30 2.24 7.54 8.31
N MET A 31 3.25 7.33 7.46
CA MET A 31 3.06 6.76 6.12
C MET A 31 2.43 5.36 6.19
N ILE A 32 2.90 4.48 7.07
CA ILE A 32 2.28 3.15 7.30
C ILE A 32 0.83 3.31 7.77
N ASN A 33 0.56 4.22 8.71
CA ASN A 33 -0.80 4.47 9.19
C ASN A 33 -1.74 4.92 8.06
N CYS A 34 -1.28 5.80 7.18
CA CYS A 34 -2.03 6.20 5.99
C CYS A 34 -2.18 5.03 5.01
N ALA A 35 -1.13 4.24 4.78
CA ALA A 35 -1.16 3.07 3.90
C ALA A 35 -2.19 2.02 4.34
N VAL A 36 -2.41 1.82 5.66
CA VAL A 36 -3.52 0.99 6.15
C VAL A 36 -4.84 1.47 5.55
N GLY A 37 -5.16 2.75 5.66
CA GLY A 37 -6.41 3.31 5.14
C GLY A 37 -6.48 3.27 3.61
N LEU A 38 -5.39 3.61 2.94
CA LEU A 38 -5.32 3.76 1.49
C LEU A 38 -5.16 2.44 0.72
N LEU A 39 -4.81 1.34 1.39
CA LEU A 39 -4.72 0.02 0.76
C LEU A 39 -5.89 -0.88 1.17
N VAL A 40 -6.32 -0.84 2.43
CA VAL A 40 -7.43 -1.69 2.92
C VAL A 40 -8.74 -1.30 2.28
N LEU A 41 -9.10 -0.01 2.31
CA LEU A 41 -10.43 0.41 1.90
C LEU A 41 -10.63 0.27 0.38
N PRO A 42 -9.70 0.73 -0.50
CA PRO A 42 -9.76 0.42 -1.93
C PRO A 42 -9.89 -1.06 -2.24
N GLN A 43 -9.04 -1.90 -1.63
CA GLN A 43 -9.02 -3.33 -1.93
C GLN A 43 -10.27 -4.06 -1.41
N GLN A 44 -10.87 -3.62 -0.31
CA GLN A 44 -12.03 -4.31 0.31
C GLN A 44 -13.38 -3.84 -0.20
N LYS A 45 -13.50 -2.57 -0.60
CA LYS A 45 -14.80 -1.97 -0.97
C LYS A 45 -14.90 -1.55 -2.43
N LEU A 46 -13.77 -1.28 -3.07
CA LEU A 46 -13.70 -0.66 -4.40
C LEU A 46 -12.79 -1.43 -5.36
N ALA A 47 -12.57 -2.73 -5.11
CA ALA A 47 -11.65 -3.55 -5.89
C ALA A 47 -11.95 -3.58 -7.40
N HIS A 48 -13.23 -3.43 -7.76
CA HIS A 48 -13.69 -3.40 -9.16
C HIS A 48 -13.27 -2.13 -9.92
N GLN A 49 -12.81 -1.10 -9.22
CA GLN A 49 -12.30 0.16 -9.77
C GLN A 49 -10.77 0.20 -9.81
N LEU A 50 -10.11 -0.84 -9.30
CA LEU A 50 -8.66 -0.91 -9.33
C LEU A 50 -8.18 -1.22 -10.76
N PRO A 51 -6.96 -0.78 -11.11
CA PRO A 51 -6.38 -1.06 -12.41
C PRO A 51 -6.34 -2.56 -12.72
N ILE A 52 -6.77 -2.90 -13.94
CA ILE A 52 -6.70 -4.27 -14.48
C ILE A 52 -5.39 -4.39 -15.26
N THR A 53 -4.28 -4.44 -14.52
CA THR A 53 -2.92 -4.54 -15.06
C THR A 53 -2.04 -5.36 -14.13
N ASP A 54 -0.88 -5.79 -14.61
CA ASP A 54 0.15 -6.45 -13.83
C ASP A 54 1.15 -5.44 -13.29
N VAL A 55 1.64 -5.68 -12.08
CA VAL A 55 2.80 -4.96 -11.54
C VAL A 55 4.04 -5.40 -12.33
N ASP A 56 4.78 -4.41 -12.82
CA ASP A 56 6.02 -4.58 -13.56
C ASP A 56 7.16 -3.74 -12.95
N ASP A 57 8.24 -3.55 -13.70
CA ASP A 57 9.39 -2.75 -13.27
C ASP A 57 9.40 -1.34 -13.91
N SER A 58 8.26 -0.87 -14.45
CA SER A 58 8.14 0.47 -15.06
C SER A 58 8.22 1.62 -14.05
N GLY A 59 7.86 1.33 -12.79
CA GLY A 59 7.75 2.31 -11.71
C GLY A 59 6.40 3.03 -11.64
N GLU A 60 5.46 2.75 -12.56
CA GLU A 60 4.13 3.38 -12.60
C GLU A 60 3.40 3.26 -11.25
N PHE A 61 3.47 2.09 -10.63
CA PHE A 61 2.75 1.78 -9.39
C PHE A 61 3.52 2.19 -8.12
N GLY A 62 4.71 2.78 -8.24
CA GLY A 62 5.57 3.09 -7.09
C GLY A 62 6.32 1.90 -6.50
N ILE A 63 5.94 0.67 -6.83
CA ILE A 63 6.68 -0.56 -6.50
C ILE A 63 7.12 -1.28 -7.77
N TYR A 64 8.19 -2.06 -7.64
CA TYR A 64 8.77 -2.85 -8.73
C TYR A 64 8.47 -4.33 -8.54
N LYS A 65 8.16 -5.04 -9.62
CA LYS A 65 7.99 -6.51 -9.60
C LYS A 65 9.24 -7.21 -9.08
N SER A 66 10.43 -6.72 -9.44
CA SER A 66 11.73 -7.21 -8.98
C SER A 66 11.93 -7.15 -7.45
N ASN A 67 11.16 -6.33 -6.74
CA ASN A 67 11.14 -6.30 -5.27
C ASN A 67 10.34 -7.44 -4.65
N ILE A 68 9.48 -8.12 -5.43
CA ILE A 68 8.62 -9.21 -4.97
C ILE A 68 9.41 -10.52 -5.04
N ARG A 69 9.82 -11.02 -3.89
CA ARG A 69 10.60 -12.26 -3.75
C ARG A 69 9.73 -13.52 -3.76
N LYS A 70 8.46 -13.37 -3.39
CA LYS A 70 7.46 -14.43 -3.43
C LYS A 70 6.10 -13.83 -3.71
N CYS A 71 5.34 -14.46 -4.61
CA CYS A 71 3.93 -14.15 -4.83
C CYS A 71 3.17 -15.46 -5.10
N ARG A 72 2.07 -15.67 -4.39
CA ARG A 72 1.14 -16.77 -4.69
C ARG A 72 0.08 -16.24 -5.65
N GLY A 73 -0.07 -16.92 -6.79
CA GLY A 73 -0.96 -16.48 -7.86
C GLY A 73 -0.18 -15.66 -8.90
N ASP A 74 -0.82 -14.64 -9.45
CA ASP A 74 -0.26 -13.75 -10.46
C ASP A 74 0.34 -12.46 -9.85
N TYR A 75 0.89 -11.62 -10.72
CA TYR A 75 1.41 -10.30 -10.36
C TYR A 75 0.40 -9.18 -10.67
N SER A 76 -0.90 -9.50 -10.80
CA SER A 76 -1.91 -8.48 -11.02
C SER A 76 -1.89 -7.46 -9.89
N PHE A 77 -2.14 -6.19 -10.22
CA PHE A 77 -2.16 -5.10 -9.26
C PHE A 77 -3.06 -5.43 -8.07
N ASN A 78 -4.25 -5.98 -8.32
CA ASN A 78 -5.19 -6.38 -7.27
C ASN A 78 -4.63 -7.51 -6.39
N ASN A 79 -3.98 -8.53 -6.96
CA ASN A 79 -3.38 -9.61 -6.16
C ASN A 79 -2.22 -9.12 -5.30
N VAL A 80 -1.34 -8.29 -5.86
CA VAL A 80 -0.23 -7.67 -5.14
C VAL A 80 -0.76 -6.76 -4.04
N LEU A 81 -1.72 -5.88 -4.34
CA LEU A 81 -2.37 -5.01 -3.35
C LEU A 81 -2.99 -5.84 -2.22
N ARG A 82 -3.70 -6.93 -2.54
CA ARG A 82 -4.30 -7.82 -1.53
C ARG A 82 -3.24 -8.38 -0.59
N HIS A 83 -2.10 -8.84 -1.12
CA HIS A 83 -1.01 -9.39 -0.32
C HIS A 83 -0.32 -8.33 0.55
N VAL A 84 0.02 -7.17 -0.01
CA VAL A 84 0.61 -6.05 0.75
C VAL A 84 -0.34 -5.62 1.87
N ARG A 85 -1.63 -5.46 1.55
CA ARG A 85 -2.67 -5.14 2.52
C ARG A 85 -2.73 -6.17 3.64
N ASN A 86 -2.76 -7.46 3.32
CA ASN A 86 -2.79 -8.53 4.31
C ASN A 86 -1.58 -8.47 5.25
N GLY A 87 -0.37 -8.31 4.71
CA GLY A 87 0.83 -8.19 5.53
C GLY A 87 0.78 -7.00 6.47
N ILE A 88 0.29 -5.85 6.00
CA ILE A 88 0.13 -4.65 6.83
C ILE A 88 -0.89 -4.87 7.96
N VAL A 89 -2.10 -5.36 7.65
CA VAL A 89 -3.17 -5.51 8.67
C VAL A 89 -2.88 -6.61 9.69
N HIS A 90 -2.05 -7.60 9.34
CA HIS A 90 -1.60 -8.64 10.26
C HIS A 90 -0.32 -8.27 11.01
N GLY A 91 0.23 -7.06 10.80
CA GLY A 91 1.42 -6.58 11.49
C GLY A 91 2.72 -7.26 11.01
N HIS A 92 2.71 -7.92 9.86
CA HIS A 92 3.87 -8.57 9.26
C HIS A 92 4.72 -7.57 8.47
N ILE A 93 5.11 -6.49 9.15
CA ILE A 93 5.97 -5.42 8.64
C ILE A 93 7.26 -5.45 9.44
N THR A 94 8.40 -5.59 8.77
CA THR A 94 9.72 -5.49 9.39
C THR A 94 10.49 -4.34 8.75
N GLN A 95 11.04 -3.47 9.58
CA GLN A 95 11.95 -2.40 9.14
C GLN A 95 13.37 -2.94 9.13
N VAL A 96 14.12 -2.62 8.08
CA VAL A 96 15.57 -2.82 8.01
C VAL A 96 16.19 -1.44 8.03
N SER A 97 17.06 -1.21 9.01
CA SER A 97 17.72 0.07 9.22
C SER A 97 19.16 0.04 8.73
N THR A 98 19.65 1.19 8.26
CA THR A 98 21.08 1.43 8.06
C THR A 98 21.82 1.40 9.39
N ARG A 99 23.16 1.41 9.33
CA ARG A 99 24.02 1.51 10.53
C ARG A 99 23.75 2.77 11.36
N ASP A 100 23.29 3.83 10.72
CA ASP A 100 23.02 5.14 11.34
C ASP A 100 21.60 5.22 11.95
N GLY A 101 20.81 4.14 11.87
CA GLY A 101 19.47 4.05 12.46
C GLY A 101 18.32 4.48 11.53
N GLU A 102 18.63 4.96 10.32
CA GLU A 102 17.62 5.35 9.31
C GLU A 102 16.96 4.12 8.68
N ILE A 103 15.66 4.19 8.38
CA ILE A 103 14.95 3.07 7.74
C ILE A 103 15.35 2.99 6.27
N GLU A 104 16.08 1.93 5.91
CA GLU A 104 16.53 1.65 4.54
C GLU A 104 15.43 0.96 3.73
N SER A 105 14.78 -0.05 4.32
CA SER A 105 13.73 -0.80 3.65
C SER A 105 12.68 -1.34 4.60
N ILE A 106 11.53 -1.65 4.01
CA ILE A 106 10.36 -2.23 4.65
C ILE A 106 10.10 -3.57 3.97
N LYS A 107 10.15 -4.64 4.76
CA LYS A 107 9.74 -5.97 4.35
C LYS A 107 8.29 -6.20 4.77
N ILE A 108 7.46 -6.65 3.83
CA ILE A 108 6.06 -7.01 4.08
C ILE A 108 5.84 -8.46 3.68
N GLU A 109 5.22 -9.25 4.57
CA GLU A 109 5.00 -10.68 4.37
C GLU A 109 3.50 -11.04 4.52
N ASP A 110 2.98 -11.87 3.62
CA ASP A 110 1.65 -12.47 3.77
C ASP A 110 1.77 -13.99 3.99
N PHE A 111 0.83 -14.54 4.75
CA PHE A 111 0.79 -15.95 5.11
C PHE A 111 -0.62 -16.50 4.94
N TYR A 112 -0.70 -17.75 4.47
CA TYR A 112 -1.94 -18.51 4.45
C TYR A 112 -1.72 -19.84 5.17
N ARG A 113 -2.49 -20.10 6.23
CA ARG A 113 -2.36 -21.31 7.07
C ARG A 113 -0.91 -21.56 7.52
N GLY A 114 -0.23 -20.51 7.96
CA GLY A 114 1.16 -20.56 8.43
C GLY A 114 2.22 -20.63 7.33
N GLN A 115 1.85 -20.78 6.05
CA GLN A 115 2.80 -20.78 4.95
C GLN A 115 2.93 -19.38 4.34
N LYS A 116 4.17 -18.89 4.17
CA LYS A 116 4.44 -17.62 3.50
C LYS A 116 3.92 -17.68 2.06
N THR A 117 3.03 -16.77 1.68
CA THR A 117 2.45 -16.67 0.33
C THR A 117 2.97 -15.46 -0.43
N PHE A 118 3.47 -14.44 0.28
CA PHE A 118 4.02 -13.25 -0.35
C PHE A 118 5.18 -12.69 0.47
N GLU A 119 6.15 -12.12 -0.23
CA GLU A 119 7.24 -11.35 0.37
C GLU A 119 7.65 -10.26 -0.62
N ILE A 120 7.65 -9.02 -0.14
CA ILE A 120 8.20 -7.87 -0.87
C ILE A 120 9.14 -7.09 0.04
N VAL A 121 10.21 -6.55 -0.52
CA VAL A 121 11.11 -5.62 0.17
C VAL A 121 11.16 -4.32 -0.62
N VAL A 122 10.71 -3.23 -0.01
CA VAL A 122 10.57 -1.93 -0.67
C VAL A 122 11.21 -0.83 0.17
N MET A 123 11.68 0.23 -0.47
CA MET A 123 12.01 1.46 0.22
C MET A 123 10.72 2.13 0.75
N PRO A 124 10.79 2.95 1.82
CA PRO A 124 9.61 3.66 2.33
C PRO A 124 8.88 4.48 1.26
N ASN A 125 9.62 5.21 0.41
CA ASN A 125 9.05 6.00 -0.68
C ASN A 125 8.29 5.13 -1.71
N GLN A 126 8.71 3.89 -1.95
CA GLN A 126 8.01 2.98 -2.87
C GLN A 126 6.66 2.55 -2.31
N LEU A 127 6.59 2.23 -1.02
CA LEU A 127 5.32 1.91 -0.35
C LEU A 127 4.38 3.13 -0.33
N GLU A 128 4.93 4.32 -0.09
CA GLU A 128 4.19 5.58 -0.16
C GLU A 128 3.58 5.80 -1.55
N GLN A 129 4.38 5.69 -2.61
CA GLN A 129 3.91 5.86 -3.97
C GLN A 129 2.86 4.81 -4.35
N PHE A 130 2.99 3.57 -3.88
CA PHE A 130 1.96 2.54 -4.09
C PHE A 130 0.64 2.89 -3.41
N ALA A 131 0.67 3.45 -2.21
CA ALA A 131 -0.52 3.95 -1.51
C ALA A 131 -1.16 5.16 -2.23
N ILE A 132 -0.33 6.09 -2.72
CA ILE A 132 -0.78 7.25 -3.50
C ILE A 132 -1.44 6.81 -4.80
N TYR A 133 -0.77 5.97 -5.59
CA TYR A 133 -1.29 5.46 -6.85
C TYR A 133 -2.62 4.72 -6.66
N THR A 134 -2.71 3.84 -5.64
CA THR A 134 -3.95 3.13 -5.31
C THR A 134 -5.10 4.10 -5.01
N ALA A 135 -4.83 5.15 -4.22
CA ALA A 135 -5.81 6.15 -3.87
C ALA A 135 -6.28 6.98 -5.08
N GLU A 136 -5.34 7.43 -5.90
CA GLU A 136 -5.62 8.24 -7.09
C GLU A 136 -6.40 7.46 -8.16
N ALA A 137 -6.08 6.18 -8.38
CA ALA A 137 -6.80 5.32 -9.29
C ALA A 137 -8.29 5.18 -8.91
N ILE A 138 -8.58 5.02 -7.61
CA ILE A 138 -9.96 5.00 -7.11
C ILE A 138 -10.65 6.35 -7.29
N LEU A 139 -9.99 7.44 -6.91
CA LEU A 139 -10.57 8.78 -6.98
C LEU A 139 -10.85 9.22 -8.43
N ALA A 140 -10.01 8.82 -9.38
CA ALA A 140 -10.21 9.07 -10.81
C ALA A 140 -11.42 8.29 -11.38
N SER A 141 -11.75 7.14 -10.79
CA SER A 141 -12.86 6.28 -11.20
C SER A 141 -14.24 6.74 -10.68
N ARG A 142 -14.29 7.89 -9.99
CA ARG A 142 -15.52 8.48 -9.40
C ARG A 142 -16.42 9.19 -10.44
N LEU A 143 -15.99 9.27 -11.71
CA LEU A 143 -16.69 9.98 -12.79
C LEU A 143 -18.01 9.30 -13.19
#